data_AF-A0A967T2H3-F1
#
_entry.id   AF-A0A967T2H3-F1
#
_cell.length_a   1.000
_cell.length_b   1.000
_cell.length_c   1.000
_cell.angle_alpha   90.00
_cell.angle_beta   90.00
_cell.angle_gamma   90.00
#
_symmetry.space_group_name_H-M   'P 1'
#
loop_
_entity.id
_entity.type
_entity.pdbx_description
1 polymer ?
#
loop_
_entity_poly.entity_id
_entity_poly.type
_entity_poly.pdbx_seq_one_letter_code
_entity_poly.pdbx_strand_id
1 'polypeptide(L)'
;LHAFKLDGSGEAPGFPLRPTGFTYMNGAELGDINNDGILDVATISYNDQYTYSNVWSLGVSYQPEKILFDTYHSNLARNGLSPEKVQTSIHTDGMNHNRIKNFSLSIFPNPMNPTTVVQVQVSNASRIRLDLFDITGRRVRTVYKGDLASGEHRF
;
A
#
# COMPACT_ATOMS: atom_id res chain seq x y z
N LEU A 1 -11.16 -2.97 -21.41
CA LEU A 1 -10.47 -3.40 -20.19
C LEU A 1 -11.44 -4.24 -19.37
N HIS A 2 -11.04 -5.46 -19.03
CA HIS A 2 -11.83 -6.38 -18.21
C HIS A 2 -11.10 -6.59 -16.88
N ALA A 3 -11.85 -6.80 -15.81
CA ALA A 3 -11.30 -7.16 -14.51
C ALA A 3 -12.13 -8.30 -13.92
N PHE A 4 -11.47 -9.32 -13.39
CA PHE A 4 -12.14 -10.50 -12.85
C PHE A 4 -11.74 -10.70 -11.39
N LYS A 5 -12.67 -11.21 -10.60
CA LYS A 5 -12.41 -11.55 -9.21
C LYS A 5 -11.56 -12.82 -9.14
N LEU A 6 -10.59 -12.84 -8.22
CA LEU A 6 -9.67 -13.96 -8.06
C LEU A 6 -10.36 -15.25 -7.57
N ASP A 7 -11.53 -15.12 -6.94
CA ASP A 7 -12.34 -16.25 -6.47
C ASP A 7 -13.12 -16.95 -7.61
N GLY A 8 -13.01 -16.47 -8.84
CA GLY A 8 -13.70 -17.03 -10.00
C GLY A 8 -15.18 -16.68 -10.09
N SER A 9 -15.71 -15.81 -9.23
CA SER A 9 -17.13 -15.41 -9.23
C SER A 9 -17.52 -14.45 -10.38
N GLY A 10 -16.62 -14.23 -11.34
CA GLY A 10 -16.87 -13.49 -12.58
C GLY A 10 -16.24 -12.11 -12.65
N GLU A 11 -16.77 -11.28 -13.55
CA GLU A 11 -16.30 -9.91 -13.80
C GLU A 11 -16.55 -8.99 -12.60
N ALA A 12 -15.60 -8.12 -12.30
CA ALA A 12 -15.69 -7.18 -11.20
C ALA A 12 -16.76 -6.10 -11.49
N PRO A 13 -17.48 -5.59 -10.46
CA PRO A 13 -18.43 -4.50 -10.65
C PRO A 13 -17.78 -3.29 -11.33
N GLY A 14 -18.48 -2.68 -12.28
CA GLY A 14 -17.98 -1.51 -13.03
C GLY A 14 -17.16 -1.85 -14.28
N PHE A 15 -16.92 -3.13 -14.57
CA PHE A 15 -16.24 -3.59 -15.79
C PHE A 15 -17.24 -4.22 -16.78
N PRO A 16 -16.97 -4.19 -18.10
CA PRO A 16 -15.74 -3.68 -18.72
C PRO A 16 -15.70 -2.17 -18.92
N LEU A 17 -14.51 -1.58 -18.74
CA LEU A 17 -14.21 -0.20 -19.13
C LEU A 17 -13.77 -0.14 -20.58
N ARG A 18 -14.28 0.84 -21.34
CA ARG A 18 -14.03 0.95 -22.79
C ARG A 18 -13.21 2.20 -23.12
N PRO A 19 -11.94 2.06 -23.56
CA PRO A 19 -11.14 3.19 -24.05
C PRO A 19 -11.70 3.73 -25.36
N THR A 20 -11.32 4.97 -25.68
CA THR A 20 -11.59 5.58 -26.98
C THR A 20 -10.60 5.05 -28.01
N GLY A 21 -11.06 4.49 -29.13
CA GLY A 21 -10.17 3.94 -30.16
C GLY A 21 -9.64 2.54 -29.82
N PHE A 22 -8.49 2.18 -30.37
CA PHE A 22 -7.90 0.85 -30.27
C PHE A 22 -6.73 0.81 -29.30
N THR A 23 -6.62 -0.31 -28.59
CA THR A 23 -5.46 -0.63 -27.75
C THR A 23 -4.61 -1.67 -28.47
N TYR A 24 -3.30 -1.45 -28.54
CA TYR A 24 -2.36 -2.43 -29.07
C TYR A 24 -1.13 -2.50 -28.17
N MET A 25 -0.81 -3.71 -27.70
CA MET A 25 0.38 -4.02 -26.90
C MET A 25 0.64 -3.07 -25.71
N ASN A 26 -0.39 -2.67 -24.98
CA ASN A 26 -0.24 -1.94 -23.72
C ASN A 26 -1.00 -2.62 -22.57
N GLY A 27 -0.48 -2.43 -21.36
CA GLY A 27 -1.11 -2.89 -20.12
C GLY A 27 -1.94 -1.77 -19.49
N ALA A 28 -2.93 -2.15 -18.69
CA ALA A 28 -3.55 -1.22 -17.76
C ALA A 28 -2.55 -0.81 -16.68
N GLU A 29 -2.56 0.47 -16.33
CA GLU A 29 -1.71 1.05 -15.29
C GLU A 29 -2.58 1.42 -14.09
N LEU A 30 -2.23 0.95 -12.90
CA LEU A 30 -2.99 1.13 -11.67
C LEU A 30 -2.25 2.09 -10.73
N GLY A 31 -2.96 3.05 -10.15
CA GLY A 31 -2.36 4.03 -9.25
C GLY A 31 -3.37 5.02 -8.72
N ASP A 32 -2.96 5.90 -7.82
CA ASP A 32 -3.72 7.10 -7.46
C ASP A 32 -3.11 8.27 -8.23
N ILE A 33 -3.73 8.64 -9.35
CA ILE A 33 -3.14 9.55 -10.36
C ILE A 33 -3.33 11.00 -9.95
N ASN A 34 -4.47 11.33 -9.33
CA ASN A 34 -4.82 12.68 -8.92
C ASN A 34 -4.56 12.94 -7.41
N ASN A 35 -4.06 11.94 -6.68
CA ASN A 35 -3.74 11.99 -5.26
C ASN A 35 -4.98 12.24 -4.37
N ASP A 36 -6.10 11.61 -4.71
CA ASP A 36 -7.36 11.68 -3.95
C ASP A 36 -7.60 10.47 -3.03
N GLY A 37 -6.69 9.48 -3.05
CA GLY A 37 -6.78 8.26 -2.26
C GLY A 37 -7.70 7.18 -2.84
N ILE A 38 -8.22 7.37 -4.04
CA ILE A 38 -9.01 6.40 -4.80
C ILE A 38 -8.11 5.75 -5.86
N LEU A 39 -8.33 4.45 -6.09
CA LEU A 39 -7.63 3.72 -7.14
C LEU A 39 -8.14 4.15 -8.50
N ASP A 40 -7.22 4.60 -9.35
CA ASP A 40 -7.43 4.85 -10.76
C ASP A 40 -6.84 3.72 -11.61
N VAL A 41 -7.39 3.60 -12.83
CA VAL A 41 -6.79 2.83 -13.91
C VAL A 41 -6.61 3.68 -15.15
N ALA A 42 -5.43 3.61 -15.74
CA ALA A 42 -5.08 4.30 -16.97
C ALA A 42 -4.75 3.31 -18.09
N THR A 43 -5.12 3.68 -19.32
CA THR A 43 -4.73 2.97 -20.54
C THR A 43 -4.46 3.96 -21.66
N ILE A 44 -3.46 3.67 -22.48
CA ILE A 44 -3.26 4.38 -23.75
C ILE A 44 -4.09 3.71 -24.84
N SER A 45 -4.62 4.49 -25.77
CA SER A 45 -5.26 3.97 -26.98
C SER A 45 -5.06 4.94 -28.12
N TYR A 46 -5.41 4.55 -29.35
CA TYR A 46 -5.22 5.42 -30.51
C TYR A 46 -6.25 5.16 -31.60
N ASN A 47 -6.37 6.12 -32.50
CA ASN A 47 -6.92 5.95 -33.85
C ASN A 47 -5.92 6.56 -34.84
N ASP A 48 -6.33 6.70 -36.10
CA ASP A 48 -5.45 7.20 -37.17
C ASP A 48 -4.96 8.65 -36.95
N GLN A 49 -5.59 9.41 -36.06
CA GLN A 49 -5.34 10.85 -35.85
C GLN A 49 -4.82 11.19 -34.46
N TYR A 50 -5.19 10.42 -33.45
CA TYR A 50 -4.97 10.76 -32.05
C TYR A 50 -4.50 9.56 -31.23
N THR A 51 -3.63 9.86 -30.27
CA THR A 51 -3.36 9.01 -29.12
C THR A 51 -4.14 9.55 -27.93
N TYR A 52 -4.87 8.70 -27.25
CA TYR A 52 -5.67 9.01 -26.08
C TYR A 52 -5.01 8.44 -24.83
N SER A 53 -4.99 9.24 -23.77
CA SER A 53 -4.84 8.75 -22.41
C SER A 53 -6.23 8.62 -21.80
N ASN A 54 -6.63 7.41 -21.45
CA ASN A 54 -7.92 7.14 -20.83
C ASN A 54 -7.67 6.84 -19.36
N VAL A 55 -8.37 7.55 -18.46
CA VAL A 55 -8.24 7.39 -17.02
C VAL A 55 -9.62 7.23 -16.42
N TRP A 56 -9.79 6.21 -15.57
CA TRP A 56 -11.02 5.97 -14.84
C TRP A 56 -10.72 5.82 -13.35
N SER A 57 -11.49 6.54 -12.53
CA SER A 57 -11.50 6.32 -11.09
C SER A 57 -12.42 5.14 -10.76
N LEU A 58 -11.92 4.18 -9.97
CA LEU A 58 -12.64 2.94 -9.68
C LEU A 58 -13.53 3.03 -8.44
N GLY A 59 -13.48 4.15 -7.70
CA GLY A 59 -14.30 4.35 -6.50
C GLY A 59 -13.94 3.43 -5.32
N VAL A 60 -12.80 2.73 -5.40
CA VAL A 60 -12.26 1.90 -4.32
C VAL A 60 -11.01 2.54 -3.74
N SER A 61 -10.77 2.41 -2.44
CA SER A 61 -9.59 3.01 -1.80
C SER A 61 -8.28 2.50 -2.42
N TYR A 62 -7.37 3.41 -2.72
CA TYR A 62 -6.03 3.08 -3.18
C TYR A 62 -5.23 2.43 -2.04
N GLN A 63 -4.77 1.20 -2.28
CA GLN A 63 -3.97 0.40 -1.34
C GLN A 63 -2.76 -0.16 -2.09
N PRO A 64 -1.65 0.61 -2.20
CA PRO A 64 -0.49 0.24 -3.01
C PRO A 64 0.11 -1.11 -2.62
N GLU A 65 -0.03 -1.52 -1.36
CA GLU A 65 0.40 -2.81 -0.83
C GLU A 65 -0.38 -4.01 -1.39
N LYS A 66 -1.60 -3.80 -1.90
CA LYS A 66 -2.42 -4.86 -2.53
C LYS A 66 -2.24 -4.95 -4.05
N ILE A 67 -1.53 -4.00 -4.66
CA ILE A 67 -1.25 -3.98 -6.09
C ILE A 67 0.08 -4.71 -6.33
N LEU A 68 -0.03 -5.93 -6.87
CA LEU A 68 1.13 -6.79 -7.16
C LEU A 68 1.89 -6.32 -8.40
N PHE A 69 1.15 -5.92 -9.44
CA PHE A 69 1.68 -5.40 -10.70
C PHE A 69 0.86 -4.16 -11.07
N ASP A 70 1.45 -2.98 -10.87
CA ASP A 70 0.80 -1.70 -11.16
C ASP A 70 0.91 -1.32 -12.64
N THR A 71 2.00 -1.68 -13.32
CA THR A 71 2.19 -1.47 -14.76
C THR A 71 3.03 -2.57 -15.40
N TYR A 72 3.10 -2.60 -16.73
CA TYR A 72 3.97 -3.50 -17.47
C TYR A 72 5.44 -3.29 -17.07
N HIS A 73 6.12 -4.37 -16.68
CA HIS A 73 7.44 -4.38 -16.01
C HIS A 73 7.46 -3.86 -14.56
N SER A 74 6.34 -4.05 -13.84
CA SER A 74 6.20 -4.02 -12.37
C SER A 74 6.29 -2.66 -11.67
N ASN A 75 6.75 -1.60 -12.32
CA ASN A 75 6.72 -0.23 -11.78
C ASN A 75 6.94 0.79 -12.91
N LEU A 76 6.79 2.08 -12.60
CA LEU A 76 6.98 3.20 -13.55
C LEU A 76 8.41 3.29 -14.11
N ALA A 77 9.42 2.72 -13.43
CA ALA A 77 10.78 2.62 -13.97
C ALA A 77 10.96 1.45 -14.96
N ARG A 78 9.92 0.61 -15.12
CA ARG A 78 9.86 -0.54 -16.03
C ARG A 78 11.08 -1.45 -15.94
N ASN A 79 11.60 -1.64 -14.73
CA ASN A 79 12.84 -2.37 -14.50
C ASN A 79 12.62 -3.86 -14.15
N GLY A 80 11.37 -4.34 -14.15
CA GLY A 80 11.04 -5.72 -13.81
C GLY A 80 11.23 -6.08 -12.34
N LEU A 81 11.56 -5.11 -11.48
CA LEU A 81 11.67 -5.31 -10.05
C LEU A 81 10.27 -5.28 -9.43
N SER A 82 9.76 -6.46 -9.09
CA SER A 82 8.65 -6.62 -8.17
C SER A 82 9.24 -6.84 -6.78
N PRO A 83 9.40 -5.78 -5.96
CA PRO A 83 9.85 -5.98 -4.58
C PRO A 83 8.81 -6.84 -3.89
N GLU A 84 9.26 -7.83 -3.11
CA GLU A 84 8.40 -8.57 -2.20
C GLU A 84 7.76 -7.55 -1.24
N LYS A 85 6.52 -7.15 -1.54
CA LYS A 85 5.74 -6.32 -0.65
C LYS A 85 5.35 -7.22 0.51
N VAL A 86 6.18 -7.26 1.55
CA VAL A 86 5.86 -7.93 2.81
C VAL A 86 4.61 -7.24 3.35
N GLN A 87 3.48 -7.89 3.14
CA GLN A 87 2.18 -7.44 3.59
C GLN A 87 2.16 -7.61 5.10
N THR A 88 2.59 -6.57 5.83
CA THR A 88 2.30 -6.51 7.26
C THR A 88 0.91 -5.94 7.42
N SER A 89 0.03 -6.70 8.05
CA SER A 89 -1.32 -6.29 8.39
C SER A 89 -1.27 -5.22 9.49
N ILE A 90 -0.95 -3.98 9.13
CA ILE A 90 -1.50 -2.85 9.89
C ILE A 90 -2.83 -2.53 9.24
N HIS A 91 -3.84 -3.31 9.62
CA HIS A 91 -5.23 -2.97 9.36
C HIS A 91 -5.58 -1.80 10.29
N THR A 92 -5.47 -0.56 9.81
CA THR A 92 -6.16 0.56 10.44
C THR A 92 -7.63 0.45 10.09
N ASP A 93 -8.36 -0.23 10.96
CA ASP A 93 -9.80 -0.36 10.88
C ASP A 93 -10.42 1.06 10.91
N GLY A 94 -11.06 1.46 9.80
CA GLY A 94 -12.10 2.51 9.79
C GLY A 94 -11.74 3.94 10.21
N MET A 95 -10.49 4.39 10.22
CA MET A 95 -10.19 5.82 10.42
C MET A 95 -9.17 6.32 9.41
N ASN A 96 -9.53 7.42 8.74
CA ASN A 96 -8.74 8.30 7.89
C ASN A 96 -7.25 7.95 7.79
N HIS A 97 -6.73 7.87 6.56
CA HIS A 97 -5.29 7.84 6.26
C HIS A 97 -4.54 9.11 6.73
N ASN A 98 -4.71 9.51 7.99
CA ASN A 98 -3.68 10.17 8.76
C ASN A 98 -2.54 9.15 8.88
N ARG A 99 -1.63 9.14 7.89
CA ARG A 99 -0.24 8.79 8.17
C ARG A 99 0.07 9.43 9.51
N ILE A 100 0.42 8.65 10.53
CA ILE A 100 0.68 9.22 11.86
C ILE A 100 1.84 10.20 11.67
N LYS A 101 1.50 11.49 11.56
CA LYS A 101 2.49 12.55 11.40
C LYS A 101 3.28 12.56 12.71
N ASN A 102 4.60 12.46 12.61
CA ASN A 102 5.53 12.48 13.74
C ASN A 102 5.59 11.20 14.60
N PHE A 103 5.19 10.03 14.08
CA PHE A 103 5.53 8.74 14.68
C PHE A 103 6.85 8.22 14.10
N SER A 104 7.78 7.84 14.98
CA SER A 104 9.02 7.16 14.60
C SER A 104 9.17 5.91 15.46
N LEU A 105 9.42 4.78 14.81
CA LEU A 105 9.76 3.50 15.41
C LEU A 105 11.02 3.00 14.71
N SER A 106 12.08 2.76 15.47
CA SER A 106 13.32 2.17 14.95
C SER A 106 13.75 0.98 15.80
N ILE A 107 14.36 0.01 15.13
CA ILE A 107 14.86 -1.22 15.76
C ILE A 107 16.34 -1.32 15.39
N PHE A 108 17.23 -1.29 16.38
CA PHE A 108 18.66 -1.39 16.12
C PHE A 108 19.43 -2.11 17.26
N PRO A 109 20.41 -2.96 16.92
CA PRO A 109 20.76 -3.38 15.56
C PRO A 109 19.70 -4.30 14.94
N ASN A 110 19.49 -4.18 13.63
CA ASN A 110 18.73 -5.12 12.82
C ASN A 110 19.59 -5.52 11.61
N PRO A 111 20.05 -6.78 11.47
CA PRO A 111 19.69 -7.95 12.30
C PRO A 111 20.17 -7.88 13.76
N MET A 112 19.38 -8.48 14.66
CA MET A 112 19.62 -8.54 16.11
C MET A 112 20.81 -9.45 16.46
N ASN A 113 21.66 -9.06 17.42
CA ASN A 113 22.70 -9.93 17.99
C ASN A 113 23.16 -9.51 19.41
N PRO A 114 22.87 -10.26 20.49
CA PRO A 114 21.74 -11.16 20.71
C PRO A 114 20.45 -10.39 21.08
N THR A 115 20.55 -9.08 21.29
CA THR A 115 19.46 -8.18 21.66
C THR A 115 19.38 -7.02 20.66
N THR A 116 18.21 -6.40 20.57
CA THR A 116 17.97 -5.20 19.78
C THR A 116 17.18 -4.22 20.64
N VAL A 117 17.34 -2.93 20.37
CA VAL A 117 16.62 -1.87 21.06
C VAL A 117 15.44 -1.45 20.21
N VAL A 118 14.26 -1.34 20.81
CA VAL A 118 13.10 -0.70 20.18
C VAL A 118 13.04 0.73 20.65
N GLN A 119 13.27 1.67 19.73
CA GLN A 119 13.18 3.09 19.99
C GLN A 119 11.88 3.67 19.42
N VAL A 120 11.16 4.41 20.25
CA VAL A 120 9.87 5.02 19.92
C VAL A 120 9.93 6.53 20.18
N GLN A 121 9.51 7.34 19.21
CA GLN A 121 9.26 8.76 19.41
C GLN A 121 7.77 8.99 19.71
N VAL A 122 7.48 9.51 20.90
CA VAL A 122 6.13 9.86 21.33
C VAL A 122 5.95 11.37 21.18
N SER A 123 5.03 11.82 20.32
CA SER A 123 4.86 13.27 20.08
C SER A 123 4.17 13.99 21.25
N ASN A 124 3.18 13.34 21.88
CA ASN A 124 2.44 13.87 23.04
C ASN A 124 2.33 12.81 24.12
N ALA A 125 2.35 13.23 25.39
CA ALA A 125 2.20 12.32 26.51
C ALA A 125 0.91 11.50 26.37
N SER A 126 1.03 10.18 26.32
CA SER A 126 -0.07 9.30 25.95
C SER A 126 0.17 7.88 26.45
N ARG A 127 -0.91 7.11 26.53
CA ARG A 127 -0.87 5.69 26.86
C ARG A 127 -0.46 4.87 25.64
N ILE A 128 0.69 4.22 25.72
CA ILE A 128 1.29 3.43 24.64
C ILE A 128 1.25 1.94 24.99
N ARG A 129 1.04 1.12 23.97
CA ARG A 129 1.19 -0.34 24.02
C ARG A 129 2.05 -0.80 22.85
N LEU A 130 3.16 -1.46 23.16
CA LEU A 130 4.09 -2.01 22.18
C LEU A 130 4.04 -3.53 22.24
N ASP A 131 3.48 -4.15 21.20
CA ASP A 131 3.37 -5.60 21.07
C ASP A 131 4.31 -6.11 19.96
N LEU A 132 4.96 -7.24 20.22
CA LEU A 132 5.81 -7.96 19.28
C LEU A 132 5.06 -9.19 18.75
N PHE A 133 5.02 -9.35 17.44
CA PHE A 133 4.38 -10.47 16.75
C PHE A 133 5.39 -11.24 15.92
N ASP A 134 5.16 -12.54 15.72
CA ASP A 134 5.89 -13.34 14.74
C ASP A 134 5.26 -13.19 13.33
N ILE A 135 5.92 -13.77 12.32
CA ILE A 135 5.48 -13.68 10.92
C ILE A 135 4.10 -14.33 10.65
N THR A 136 3.59 -15.13 11.59
CA THR A 136 2.25 -15.73 11.50
C THR A 136 1.16 -14.84 12.10
N GLY A 137 1.54 -13.68 12.66
CA GLY A 137 0.63 -12.78 13.36
C GLY A 137 0.38 -13.18 14.82
N ARG A 138 1.08 -14.19 15.36
CA ARG A 138 0.96 -14.56 16.77
C ARG A 138 1.77 -13.61 17.64
N ARG A 139 1.15 -13.08 18.71
CA ARG A 139 1.82 -12.18 19.67
C ARG A 139 2.88 -12.97 20.44
N VAL A 140 4.15 -12.61 20.27
CA VAL A 140 5.30 -13.16 21.00
C VAL A 140 5.33 -12.59 22.42
N ARG A 141 5.25 -11.25 22.57
CA ARG A 141 5.18 -10.58 23.87
C ARG A 141 4.70 -9.13 23.76
N THR A 142 4.25 -8.57 24.87
CA THR A 142 4.10 -7.11 25.04
C THR A 142 5.41 -6.55 25.59
N VAL A 143 6.09 -5.69 24.82
CA VAL A 143 7.36 -5.06 25.20
C VAL A 143 7.12 -3.93 26.21
N TYR A 144 6.05 -3.15 26.02
CA TYR A 144 5.68 -2.08 26.93
C TYR A 144 4.16 -1.85 26.94
N LYS A 145 3.61 -1.47 28.10
CA LYS A 145 2.21 -1.04 28.25
C LYS A 145 2.08 -0.06 29.40
N GLY A 146 1.84 1.21 29.11
CA GLY A 146 1.78 2.26 30.12
C GLY A 146 1.73 3.67 29.53
N ASP A 147 1.82 4.68 30.38
CA ASP A 147 1.86 6.08 29.98
C ASP A 147 3.30 6.51 29.72
N LEU A 148 3.55 7.11 28.56
CA LEU A 148 4.84 7.70 28.20
C LEU A 148 4.69 9.20 28.06
N ALA A 149 5.68 9.96 28.55
CA ALA A 149 5.80 11.37 28.26
C ALA A 149 6.14 11.61 26.79
N SER A 150 5.93 12.84 26.30
CA SER A 150 6.48 13.24 25.00
C SER A 150 8.00 13.11 25.02
N GLY A 151 8.58 12.56 23.95
CA GLY A 151 10.02 12.33 23.84
C GLY A 151 10.40 10.99 23.22
N GLU A 152 11.70 10.70 23.23
CA GLU A 152 12.28 9.44 22.78
C GLU A 152 12.33 8.44 23.95
N HIS A 153 11.87 7.21 23.71
CA HIS A 153 11.90 6.12 24.67
C HIS A 153 12.56 4.88 24.05
N ARG A 154 13.31 4.12 24.84
CA ARG A 154 14.06 2.93 24.41
C ARG A 154 13.74 1.75 25.31
N PHE A 155 13.51 0.58 24.70
CA PHE A 155 13.18 -0.69 25.36
C PHE A 155 14.10 -1.81 24.89
#